data_AF-A0A0N4Z3L8-F1
#
_entry.id   AF-A0A0N4Z3L8-F1
#
_cell.length_a   1.000
_cell.length_b   1.000
_cell.length_c   1.000
_cell.angle_alpha   90.00
_cell.angle_beta   90.00
_cell.angle_gamma   90.00
#
_symmetry.space_group_name_H-M   'P 1'
#
loop_
_entity.id
_entity.type
_entity.pdbx_description
1 polymer ?
#
loop_
_entity_poly.entity_id
_entity_poly.type
_entity_poly.pdbx_seq_one_letter_code
_entity_poly.pdbx_strand_id
1 'polypeptide(L)'
;MYVLILISKYKYFKRSPEYLKINPNGFLPTLVIDDQPLNESLAIIEFLDEKYPDETPLLPKSLLDRTNVRAIALTIASGIQPIQNLGVLNYYSSDGDKKKEWANHFITKGFEALEVMLQRTHGKFCVGDEITMADICIPPQVYNAKRFDVDMSRFPIISKINEELEKIEAFKKAHPSSQPDAVN
;
A
#
# COMPACT_ATOMS: atom_id res chain seq x y z
N MET A 1 1.78 9.46 19.24
CA MET A 1 0.30 9.28 19.20
C MET A 1 -0.20 10.04 17.98
N TYR A 2 -0.84 9.38 17.01
CA TYR A 2 -1.46 10.04 15.86
C TYR A 2 -2.98 10.08 16.05
N VAL A 3 -3.65 11.08 15.49
CA VAL A 3 -5.11 11.15 15.44
C VAL A 3 -5.55 10.68 14.06
N LEU A 4 -6.22 9.54 13.99
CA LEU A 4 -6.82 9.07 12.75
C LEU A 4 -8.06 9.91 12.43
N ILE A 5 -7.94 10.81 11.46
CA ILE A 5 -9.10 11.51 10.91
C ILE A 5 -9.64 10.66 9.76
N LEU A 6 -10.73 9.94 10.04
CA LEU A 6 -11.41 9.14 9.04
C LEU A 6 -12.05 10.04 7.98
N ILE A 7 -11.54 9.95 6.76
CA ILE A 7 -12.18 10.52 5.57
C ILE A 7 -13.14 9.46 5.03
N SER A 8 -14.15 9.16 5.84
CA SER A 8 -15.22 8.22 5.52
C SER A 8 -16.57 8.75 6.03
N LYS A 9 -17.48 8.95 5.07
CA LYS A 9 -18.93 9.24 5.16
C LYS A 9 -19.46 10.40 6.01
N TYR A 10 -18.71 11.02 6.93
CA TYR A 10 -19.36 11.94 7.90
C TYR A 10 -18.73 13.33 8.11
N LYS A 11 -17.63 13.70 7.42
CA LYS A 11 -17.14 15.10 7.48
C LYS A 11 -16.39 15.60 6.25
N TYR A 12 -15.71 14.72 5.52
CA TYR A 12 -15.06 15.03 4.24
C TYR A 12 -15.42 13.96 3.22
N PHE A 13 -16.13 14.32 2.15
CA PHE A 13 -16.26 13.45 0.98
C PHE A 13 -14.95 13.51 0.20
N LYS A 14 -14.51 12.40 -0.42
CA LYS A 14 -13.40 12.46 -1.39
C LYS A 14 -13.72 13.55 -2.41
N ARG A 15 -12.82 14.52 -2.58
CA ARG A 15 -12.99 15.71 -3.43
C ARG A 15 -13.99 16.78 -2.93
N SER A 16 -14.34 16.81 -1.64
CA SER A 16 -15.01 18.00 -1.08
C SER A 16 -14.12 19.25 -1.23
N PRO A 17 -14.68 20.44 -1.47
CA PRO A 17 -13.90 21.67 -1.59
C PRO A 17 -12.97 21.92 -0.39
N GLU A 18 -13.40 21.54 0.81
CA GLU A 18 -12.63 21.67 2.04
C GLU A 18 -11.44 20.71 2.05
N TYR A 19 -11.62 19.46 1.60
CA TYR A 19 -10.51 18.51 1.52
C TYR A 19 -9.52 18.86 0.41
N LEU A 20 -9.99 19.40 -0.72
CA LEU A 20 -9.12 19.81 -1.82
C LEU A 20 -8.21 20.99 -1.45
N LYS A 21 -8.58 21.79 -0.44
CA LYS A 21 -7.66 22.80 0.13
C LYS A 21 -6.50 22.17 0.90
N ILE A 22 -6.66 20.93 1.39
CA ILE A 22 -5.63 20.19 2.13
C ILE A 22 -4.80 19.34 1.16
N ASN A 23 -5.45 18.56 0.32
CA ASN A 23 -4.80 17.73 -0.70
C ASN A 23 -5.46 17.97 -2.07
N PRO A 24 -4.80 18.75 -2.97
CA PRO A 24 -5.35 19.10 -4.27
C PRO A 24 -5.51 17.90 -5.21
N ASN A 25 -4.79 16.80 -4.98
CA ASN A 25 -4.94 15.57 -5.77
C ASN A 25 -6.28 14.88 -5.47
N GLY A 26 -6.92 15.17 -4.33
CA GLY A 26 -8.22 14.59 -3.96
C GLY A 26 -8.17 13.09 -3.66
N PHE A 27 -6.97 12.53 -3.48
CA PHE A 27 -6.75 11.14 -3.10
C PHE A 27 -6.42 11.00 -1.62
N LEU A 28 -6.48 9.77 -1.12
CA LEU A 28 -6.00 9.38 0.21
C LEU A 28 -4.75 8.51 0.03
N PRO A 29 -3.85 8.47 1.02
CA PRO A 29 -3.90 9.18 2.31
C PRO A 29 -3.39 10.63 2.24
N THR A 30 -3.70 11.40 3.28
CA THR A 30 -3.02 12.66 3.63
C THR A 30 -2.64 12.58 5.10
N LEU A 31 -1.36 12.81 5.42
CA LEU A 31 -0.89 12.91 6.80
C LEU A 31 -0.70 14.38 7.13
N VAL A 32 -1.36 14.89 8.17
CA VAL A 32 -1.10 16.24 8.67
C VAL A 32 -0.18 16.14 9.89
N ILE A 33 0.99 16.76 9.81
CA ILE A 33 1.95 16.82 10.91
C ILE A 33 2.40 18.27 11.09
N ASP A 34 2.35 18.78 12.31
CA ASP A 34 2.70 20.18 12.62
C ASP A 34 1.95 21.19 11.71
N ASP A 35 0.65 20.93 11.50
CA ASP A 35 -0.27 21.65 10.59
C ASP A 35 0.11 21.64 9.09
N GLN A 36 1.10 20.84 8.69
CA GLN A 36 1.52 20.68 7.31
C GLN A 36 0.94 19.39 6.69
N PRO A 37 0.23 19.47 5.54
CA PRO A 37 -0.25 18.29 4.83
C PRO A 37 0.87 17.64 4.02
N LEU A 38 1.12 16.36 4.27
CA LEU A 38 1.96 15.48 3.49
C LEU A 38 1.09 14.52 2.68
N ASN A 39 1.43 14.38 1.40
CA ASN A 39 0.71 13.58 0.42
C ASN A 39 1.67 12.54 -0.20
N GLU A 40 1.12 11.59 -0.96
CA GLU A 40 1.82 10.42 -1.51
C GLU A 40 2.31 9.44 -0.44
N SER A 41 1.78 8.22 -0.45
CA SER A 41 2.01 7.25 0.63
C SER A 41 3.48 6.88 0.82
N LEU A 42 4.25 6.73 -0.26
CA LEU A 42 5.68 6.42 -0.15
C LEU A 42 6.49 7.61 0.37
N ALA A 43 6.14 8.84 -0.01
CA ALA A 43 6.79 10.04 0.52
C ALA A 43 6.50 10.21 2.02
N ILE A 44 5.27 9.92 2.45
CA ILE A 44 4.89 9.90 3.86
C ILE A 44 5.70 8.84 4.62
N ILE A 45 5.87 7.64 4.07
CA ILE A 45 6.66 6.58 4.72
C ILE A 45 8.14 6.99 4.85
N GLU A 46 8.74 7.52 3.79
CA GLU A 46 10.14 8.01 3.83
C GLU A 46 10.29 9.16 4.84
N PHE A 47 9.35 10.11 4.89
CA PHE A 47 9.38 11.19 5.87
C PHE A 47 9.33 10.66 7.32
N LEU A 48 8.51 9.64 7.58
CA LEU A 48 8.43 9.03 8.91
C LEU A 48 9.71 8.28 9.27
N ASP A 49 10.33 7.60 8.30
CA ASP A 49 11.63 6.94 8.47
C ASP A 49 12.74 7.95 8.82
N GLU A 50 12.76 9.09 8.13
CA GLU A 50 13.72 10.18 8.38
C GLU A 50 13.43 10.95 9.69
N LYS A 51 12.16 11.11 10.08
CA LYS A 51 11.76 11.83 11.29
C LYS A 51 11.99 11.00 12.56
N TYR A 52 11.94 9.66 12.47
CA TYR A 52 12.06 8.74 13.61
C TYR A 52 13.14 7.65 13.37
N PRO A 53 14.39 8.02 13.06
CA PRO A 53 15.43 7.08 12.62
C PRO A 53 15.86 6.09 13.70
N ASP A 54 15.62 6.40 14.98
CA ASP A 54 16.02 5.58 16.12
C ASP A 54 14.90 4.64 16.63
N GLU A 55 13.69 4.72 16.08
CA GLU A 55 12.56 3.89 16.52
C GLU A 55 12.49 2.56 15.77
N THR A 56 12.26 2.61 14.45
CA THR A 56 12.18 1.42 13.59
C THR A 56 12.55 1.81 12.17
N PRO A 57 13.83 1.67 11.78
CA PRO A 57 14.26 1.98 10.42
C PRO A 57 13.54 1.10 9.39
N LEU A 58 12.96 1.72 8.38
CA LEU A 58 12.27 1.07 7.26
C LEU A 58 13.15 0.94 6.02
N LEU A 59 14.38 1.43 6.09
CA LEU A 59 15.39 1.30 5.06
C LEU A 59 16.67 0.68 5.62
N PRO A 60 17.24 -0.32 4.93
CA PRO A 60 18.51 -0.90 5.33
C PRO A 60 19.67 0.08 5.13
N LYS A 61 20.83 -0.23 5.72
CA LYS A 61 22.05 0.59 5.56
C LYS A 61 22.70 0.43 4.18
N SER A 62 22.58 -0.75 3.58
CA SER A 62 23.16 -1.09 2.28
C SER A 62 22.52 -0.28 1.15
N LEU A 63 23.34 0.36 0.31
CA LEU A 63 22.87 1.13 -0.85
C LEU A 63 22.07 0.26 -1.83
N LEU A 64 22.53 -0.97 -2.06
CA LEU A 64 21.86 -1.90 -2.97
C LEU A 64 20.49 -2.30 -2.41
N ASP A 65 20.42 -2.63 -1.12
CA ASP A 65 19.17 -3.05 -0.50
C ASP A 65 18.17 -1.90 -0.39
N ARG A 66 18.64 -0.68 -0.11
CA ARG A 66 17.83 0.55 -0.20
C ARG A 66 17.21 0.74 -1.57
N THR A 67 17.95 0.40 -2.63
CA THR A 67 17.48 0.49 -4.00
C THR A 67 16.44 -0.58 -4.29
N ASN A 68 16.67 -1.81 -3.82
CA ASN A 68 15.73 -2.92 -3.95
C ASN A 68 14.42 -2.64 -3.22
N VAL A 69 14.47 -2.16 -1.97
CA VAL A 69 13.27 -1.78 -1.19
C VAL A 69 12.44 -0.75 -1.96
N ARG A 70 13.08 0.32 -2.46
CA ARG A 70 12.37 1.35 -3.24
C ARG A 70 11.79 0.81 -4.53
N ALA A 71 12.54 -0.02 -5.26
CA ALA A 71 12.06 -0.63 -6.50
C ALA A 71 10.83 -1.50 -6.27
N ILE A 72 10.83 -2.34 -5.23
CA ILE A 72 9.70 -3.21 -4.86
C ILE A 72 8.48 -2.35 -4.47
N ALA A 73 8.68 -1.35 -3.60
CA ALA A 73 7.62 -0.44 -3.18
C ALA A 73 7.02 0.34 -4.37
N LEU A 74 7.86 0.85 -5.27
CA LEU A 74 7.43 1.58 -6.47
C LEU A 74 6.73 0.68 -7.49
N THR A 75 7.18 -0.57 -7.68
CA THR A 75 6.45 -1.53 -8.52
C THR A 75 4.99 -1.62 -8.10
N ILE A 76 4.70 -1.65 -6.80
CA ILE A 76 3.33 -1.63 -6.28
C ILE A 76 2.69 -0.24 -6.44
N ALA A 77 3.34 0.80 -5.91
CA ALA A 77 2.75 2.13 -5.77
C ALA A 77 2.56 2.90 -7.08
N SER A 78 3.40 2.65 -8.09
CA SER A 78 3.27 3.26 -9.42
C SER A 78 2.83 2.29 -10.51
N GLY A 79 3.22 1.01 -10.41
CA GLY A 79 3.01 0.02 -11.46
C GLY A 79 1.74 -0.82 -11.32
N ILE A 80 1.17 -0.94 -10.12
CA ILE A 80 0.01 -1.81 -9.86
C ILE A 80 -1.16 -0.99 -9.33
N GLN A 81 -0.99 -0.37 -8.16
CA GLN A 81 -2.07 0.24 -7.40
C GLN A 81 -2.83 1.32 -8.18
N PRO A 82 -2.16 2.24 -8.91
CA PRO A 82 -2.88 3.31 -9.63
C PRO A 82 -3.79 2.77 -10.73
N ILE A 83 -3.39 1.68 -11.39
CA ILE A 83 -4.10 1.11 -12.55
C ILE A 83 -5.42 0.43 -12.12
N GLN A 84 -5.47 -0.09 -10.90
CA GLN A 84 -6.66 -0.71 -10.30
C GLN A 84 -7.42 0.22 -9.34
N ASN A 85 -6.97 1.47 -9.17
CA ASN A 85 -7.63 2.43 -8.29
C ASN A 85 -9.11 2.62 -8.68
N LEU A 86 -9.99 2.74 -7.68
CA LEU A 86 -11.43 2.89 -7.91
C LEU A 86 -11.78 4.06 -8.83
N GLY A 87 -11.03 5.17 -8.79
CA GLY A 87 -11.25 6.30 -9.71
C GLY A 87 -11.01 5.92 -11.17
N VAL A 88 -9.94 5.18 -11.43
CA VAL A 88 -9.59 4.66 -12.77
C VAL A 88 -10.62 3.63 -13.22
N LEU A 89 -10.95 2.65 -12.36
CA LEU A 89 -11.95 1.63 -12.69
C LEU A 89 -13.33 2.23 -12.96
N ASN A 90 -13.75 3.21 -12.17
CA ASN A 90 -15.04 3.89 -12.35
C ASN A 90 -15.09 4.75 -13.62
N TYR A 91 -13.95 5.29 -14.07
CA TYR A 91 -13.86 5.99 -15.34
C TYR A 91 -13.89 5.01 -16.52
N TYR A 92 -13.20 3.87 -16.40
CA TYR A 92 -13.12 2.85 -17.43
C TYR A 92 -14.48 2.22 -17.75
N SER A 93 -15.28 1.91 -16.75
CA SER A 93 -16.58 1.25 -16.94
C SER A 93 -17.54 1.54 -15.79
N SER A 94 -18.85 1.37 -16.00
CA SER A 94 -19.83 1.23 -14.90
C SER A 94 -20.09 -0.23 -14.53
N ASP A 95 -19.77 -1.15 -15.43
CA ASP A 95 -19.93 -2.60 -15.28
C ASP A 95 -18.89 -3.17 -14.28
N GLY A 96 -19.37 -3.82 -13.24
CA GLY A 96 -18.54 -4.39 -12.18
C GLY A 96 -17.64 -5.53 -12.65
N ASP A 97 -18.11 -6.36 -13.58
CA ASP A 97 -17.35 -7.51 -14.05
C ASP A 97 -16.16 -7.06 -14.91
N LYS A 98 -16.37 -6.07 -15.78
CA LYS A 98 -15.27 -5.46 -16.56
C LYS A 98 -14.22 -4.79 -15.67
N LYS A 99 -14.64 -4.13 -14.58
CA LYS A 99 -13.69 -3.54 -13.61
C LYS A 99 -12.86 -4.61 -12.92
N LYS A 100 -13.52 -5.70 -12.53
CA LYS A 100 -12.87 -6.82 -11.87
C LYS A 100 -11.88 -7.52 -12.79
N GLU A 101 -12.27 -7.79 -14.03
CA GLU A 101 -11.39 -8.35 -15.06
C GLU A 101 -10.15 -7.47 -15.28
N TRP A 102 -10.35 -6.16 -15.43
CA TRP A 102 -9.25 -5.20 -15.57
C TRP A 102 -8.30 -5.25 -14.37
N ALA A 103 -8.84 -5.10 -13.16
CA ALA A 103 -8.03 -5.10 -11.94
C ALA A 103 -7.27 -6.42 -11.76
N ASN A 104 -7.94 -7.55 -11.99
CA ASN A 104 -7.33 -8.88 -11.93
C ASN A 104 -6.14 -8.98 -12.90
N HIS A 105 -6.34 -8.60 -14.16
CA HIS A 105 -5.29 -8.64 -15.18
C HIS A 105 -4.05 -7.85 -14.77
N PHE A 106 -4.22 -6.58 -14.39
CA PHE A 106 -3.08 -5.71 -14.07
C PHE A 106 -2.41 -6.05 -12.74
N ILE A 107 -3.16 -6.52 -11.74
CA ILE A 107 -2.58 -7.03 -10.49
C ILE A 107 -1.77 -8.29 -10.77
N THR A 108 -2.33 -9.24 -11.52
CA THR A 108 -1.65 -10.49 -11.89
C THR A 108 -0.32 -10.20 -12.60
N LYS A 109 -0.34 -9.34 -13.63
CA LYS A 109 0.88 -8.95 -14.36
C LYS A 109 1.91 -8.27 -13.46
N GLY A 110 1.46 -7.40 -12.55
CA GLY A 110 2.31 -6.75 -11.58
C GLY A 110 2.95 -7.74 -10.59
N PHE A 111 2.17 -8.69 -10.11
CA PHE A 111 2.61 -9.74 -9.20
C PHE A 111 3.58 -10.72 -9.87
N GLU A 112 3.43 -11.03 -11.15
CA GLU A 112 4.42 -11.80 -11.92
C GLU A 112 5.79 -11.13 -11.89
N ALA A 113 5.86 -9.82 -12.11
CA ALA A 113 7.11 -9.07 -12.04
C ALA A 113 7.65 -8.98 -10.60
N LEU A 114 6.78 -8.69 -9.63
CA LEU A 114 7.13 -8.55 -8.23
C LEU A 114 7.67 -9.85 -7.63
N GLU A 115 7.05 -10.98 -7.95
CA GLU A 115 7.48 -12.32 -7.51
C GLU A 115 8.92 -12.61 -7.99
N VAL A 116 9.25 -12.28 -9.24
CA VAL A 116 10.61 -12.42 -9.79
C VAL A 116 11.61 -11.49 -9.11
N MET A 117 11.22 -10.26 -8.76
CA MET A 117 12.08 -9.35 -7.99
C MET A 117 12.37 -9.92 -6.59
N LEU A 118 11.34 -10.45 -5.94
CA LEU A 118 11.43 -11.00 -4.59
C LEU A 118 12.31 -12.26 -4.54
N GLN A 119 12.30 -13.12 -5.56
CA GLN A 119 13.21 -14.29 -5.65
C GLN A 119 14.69 -13.95 -5.39
N ARG A 120 15.12 -12.72 -5.70
CA ARG A 120 16.51 -12.27 -5.56
C ARG A 120 16.83 -11.65 -4.21
N THR A 121 15.81 -11.22 -3.47
CA THR A 121 15.96 -10.26 -2.36
C THR A 121 15.30 -10.73 -1.08
N HIS A 122 14.26 -11.56 -1.17
CA HIS A 122 13.48 -11.95 0.00
C HIS A 122 14.30 -12.82 0.96
N GLY A 123 14.17 -12.54 2.25
CA GLY A 123 14.50 -13.47 3.33
C GLY A 123 13.20 -13.91 3.97
N LYS A 124 13.02 -13.55 5.24
CA LYS A 124 11.72 -13.57 5.94
C LYS A 124 10.74 -12.54 5.36
N PHE A 125 11.24 -11.40 4.89
CA PHE A 125 10.48 -10.26 4.37
C PHE A 125 10.93 -9.92 2.94
N CYS A 126 10.43 -8.81 2.37
CA CYS A 126 10.74 -8.41 0.99
C CYS A 126 12.24 -8.29 0.70
N VAL A 127 13.02 -7.79 1.65
CA VAL A 127 14.48 -7.65 1.51
C VAL A 127 15.15 -8.11 2.80
N GLY A 128 15.67 -9.34 2.79
CA GLY A 128 16.26 -9.96 3.98
C GLY A 128 15.23 -10.27 5.08
N ASP A 129 15.67 -10.15 6.34
CA ASP A 129 14.92 -10.62 7.52
C ASP A 129 14.35 -9.49 8.40
N GLU A 130 14.56 -8.23 8.00
CA GLU A 130 14.01 -7.04 8.67
C GLU A 130 12.86 -6.44 7.86
N ILE A 131 11.90 -5.80 8.55
CA ILE A 131 10.75 -5.16 7.90
C ILE A 131 11.22 -3.85 7.28
N THR A 132 10.80 -3.61 6.04
CA THR A 132 11.14 -2.42 5.27
C THR A 132 9.90 -1.70 4.74
N MET A 133 10.09 -0.54 4.12
CA MET A 133 9.02 0.14 3.38
C MET A 133 8.34 -0.75 2.33
N ALA A 134 9.07 -1.70 1.72
CA ALA A 134 8.50 -2.61 0.74
C ALA A 134 7.41 -3.51 1.37
N ASP A 135 7.66 -4.00 2.58
CA ASP A 135 6.74 -4.87 3.31
C ASP A 135 5.43 -4.17 3.68
N ILE A 136 5.49 -2.87 3.97
CA ILE A 136 4.30 -2.05 4.24
C ILE A 136 3.35 -2.03 3.02
N CYS A 137 3.89 -2.19 1.81
CA CYS A 137 3.12 -2.17 0.57
C CYS A 137 2.48 -3.52 0.22
N ILE A 138 2.94 -4.63 0.80
CA ILE A 138 2.47 -5.99 0.46
C ILE A 138 1.03 -6.23 0.91
N PRO A 139 0.65 -6.11 2.21
CA PRO A 139 -0.69 -6.43 2.66
C PRO A 139 -1.82 -5.67 1.96
N PRO A 140 -1.77 -4.34 1.76
CA PRO A 140 -2.85 -3.64 1.06
C PRO A 140 -2.98 -4.07 -0.40
N GLN A 141 -1.89 -4.46 -1.05
CA GLN A 141 -1.94 -4.92 -2.43
C GLN A 141 -2.42 -6.38 -2.53
N VAL A 142 -2.06 -7.26 -1.58
CA VAL A 142 -2.62 -8.61 -1.46
C VAL A 142 -4.12 -8.57 -1.15
N TYR A 143 -4.56 -7.63 -0.30
CA TYR A 143 -5.98 -7.40 -0.04
C TYR A 143 -6.73 -7.07 -1.34
N ASN A 144 -6.20 -6.16 -2.16
CA ASN A 144 -6.80 -5.83 -3.46
C ASN A 144 -6.77 -7.02 -4.43
N ALA A 145 -5.69 -7.80 -4.44
CA ALA A 145 -5.59 -9.01 -5.27
C ALA A 145 -6.71 -10.01 -4.93
N LYS A 146 -6.92 -10.29 -3.64
CA LYS A 146 -8.02 -11.14 -3.15
C LYS A 146 -9.38 -10.56 -3.50
N ARG A 147 -9.57 -9.24 -3.35
CA ARG A 147 -10.82 -8.53 -3.69
C ARG A 147 -11.20 -8.67 -5.18
N PHE A 148 -10.21 -8.77 -6.06
CA PHE A 148 -10.41 -8.88 -7.51
C PHE A 148 -10.15 -10.30 -8.03
N ASP A 149 -10.24 -11.32 -7.17
CA ASP A 149 -10.14 -12.75 -7.48
C ASP A 149 -8.85 -13.16 -8.21
N VAL A 150 -7.74 -12.51 -7.89
CA VAL A 150 -6.42 -12.94 -8.39
C VAL A 150 -6.06 -14.29 -7.76
N ASP A 151 -5.64 -15.24 -8.59
CA ASP A 151 -5.15 -16.54 -8.12
C ASP A 151 -3.79 -16.39 -7.43
N MET A 152 -3.83 -16.30 -6.11
CA MET A 152 -2.64 -16.12 -5.27
C MET A 152 -1.74 -17.37 -5.19
N SER A 153 -2.22 -18.54 -5.63
CA SER A 153 -1.37 -19.76 -5.66
C SER A 153 -0.17 -19.61 -6.62
N ARG A 154 -0.27 -18.67 -7.57
CA ARG A 154 0.78 -18.30 -8.52
C ARG A 154 1.91 -17.47 -7.90
N PHE A 155 1.71 -16.94 -6.70
CA PHE A 155 2.60 -15.98 -6.04
C PHE A 155 2.98 -16.42 -4.62
N PRO A 156 3.70 -17.56 -4.48
CA PRO A 156 4.02 -18.15 -3.19
C PRO A 156 4.92 -17.27 -2.29
N ILE A 157 5.85 -16.50 -2.86
CA ILE A 157 6.74 -15.62 -2.07
C ILE A 157 5.95 -14.44 -1.53
N ILE A 158 5.18 -13.74 -2.37
CA ILE A 158 4.29 -12.66 -1.93
C ILE A 158 3.34 -13.16 -0.82
N SER A 159 2.74 -14.34 -1.02
CA SER A 159 1.81 -14.93 -0.04
C SER A 159 2.51 -15.23 1.29
N LYS A 160 3.70 -15.85 1.25
CA LYS A 160 4.49 -16.15 2.46
C LYS A 160 4.88 -14.89 3.22
N ILE A 161 5.36 -13.84 2.53
CA ILE A 161 5.70 -12.56 3.17
C ILE A 161 4.46 -11.97 3.84
N ASN A 162 3.32 -11.94 3.13
CA ASN A 162 2.07 -11.44 3.69
C ASN A 162 1.64 -12.21 4.95
N GLU A 163 1.74 -13.55 4.94
CA GLU A 163 1.44 -14.38 6.10
C GLU A 163 2.36 -14.10 7.30
N GLU A 164 3.65 -13.83 7.07
CA GLU A 164 4.57 -13.42 8.14
C GLU A 164 4.20 -12.04 8.71
N LEU A 165 3.83 -11.09 7.85
CA LEU A 165 3.41 -9.75 8.27
C LEU A 165 2.09 -9.77 9.05
N GLU A 166 1.12 -10.60 8.65
CA GLU A 166 -0.16 -10.76 9.33
C GLU A 166 -0.04 -11.28 10.78
N LYS A 167 1.11 -11.90 11.15
CA LYS A 167 1.37 -12.33 12.53
C LYS A 167 1.71 -11.16 13.46
N ILE A 168 2.11 -10.01 12.92
CA ILE A 168 2.62 -8.86 13.66
C ILE A 168 1.46 -7.94 14.08
N GLU A 169 1.43 -7.54 15.36
CA GLU A 169 0.34 -6.75 15.93
C GLU A 169 0.10 -5.40 15.21
N ALA A 170 1.17 -4.74 14.75
CA ALA A 170 1.04 -3.49 13.98
C ALA A 170 0.23 -3.69 12.70
N PHE A 171 0.47 -4.77 11.96
CA PHE A 171 -0.24 -5.09 10.72
C PHE A 171 -1.69 -5.54 10.99
N LYS A 172 -1.92 -6.32 12.04
CA LYS A 172 -3.30 -6.69 12.46
C LYS A 172 -4.15 -5.47 12.80
N LYS A 173 -3.57 -4.52 13.53
CA LYS A 173 -4.24 -3.24 13.87
C LYS A 173 -4.46 -2.35 12.65
N ALA A 174 -3.59 -2.45 11.64
CA ALA A 174 -3.74 -1.71 10.38
C ALA A 174 -4.67 -2.40 9.37
N HIS A 175 -5.13 -3.62 9.63
CA HIS A 175 -6.01 -4.35 8.72
C HIS A 175 -7.32 -3.56 8.47
N PRO A 176 -7.86 -3.51 7.23
CA PRO A 176 -9.05 -2.73 6.92
C PRO A 176 -10.27 -3.04 7.79
N SER A 177 -10.46 -4.30 8.21
CA SER A 177 -11.57 -4.69 9.09
C SER A 177 -11.42 -4.25 10.55
N SER A 178 -10.24 -3.75 10.92
CA SER A 178 -9.90 -3.32 12.28
C SER A 178 -9.96 -1.79 12.42
N GLN A 179 -10.37 -1.08 11.37
CA GLN A 179 -10.47 0.39 11.36
C GLN A 179 -11.83 0.86 11.87
N PRO A 180 -11.94 2.05 12.48
CA PRO A 180 -13.21 2.51 13.05
C PRO A 180 -14.31 2.79 12.01
N ASP A 181 -13.95 2.89 10.72
CA ASP A 181 -14.88 3.02 9.59
C ASP A 181 -15.13 1.71 8.82
N ALA A 182 -14.61 0.58 9.33
CA ALA A 182 -14.94 -0.73 8.78
C ALA A 182 -16.45 -0.96 8.85
N VAL A 183 -17.05 -1.37 7.73
CA VAL A 183 -18.46 -1.78 7.69
C VAL A 183 -18.50 -3.22 8.20
N ASN A 184 -19.25 -3.45 9.29
CA ASN A 184 -19.56 -4.80 9.78
C ASN A 184 -20.28 -5.65 8.72
#